data_AF-A0A3S4JXK0-F1
#
_entry.id   AF-A0A3S4JXK0-F1
#
_cell.length_a   1.000
_cell.length_b   1.000
_cell.length_c   1.000
_cell.angle_alpha   90.00
_cell.angle_beta   90.00
_cell.angle_gamma   90.00
#
_symmetry.space_group_name_H-M   'P 1'
#
loop_
_entity.id
_entity.type
_entity.pdbx_description
1 polymer ?
#
loop_
_entity_poly.entity_id
_entity_poly.type
_entity_poly.pdbx_seq_one_letter_code
_entity_poly.pdbx_strand_id
1 'polypeptide(L)'
;MFAEIDLAIFATVDEYLTRTGRNMRQLSEDMGINYNSFRRKVNRDKASPHPQHFTPQELIRLIKITGDCRVLRFINAECDRHLSQVAKIAEAA
;
A
#
# COMPACT_ATOMS: atom_id res chain seq x y z
N MET A 1 -4.58 -11.70 -13.34
CA MET A 1 -3.23 -11.11 -13.39
C MET A 1 -3.06 -10.18 -12.19
N PHE A 2 -2.02 -10.37 -11.35
CA PHE A 2 -1.71 -9.43 -10.26
C PHE A 2 -1.29 -8.08 -10.86
N ALA A 3 -1.66 -6.97 -10.22
CA ALA A 3 -1.15 -5.68 -10.69
C ALA A 3 0.31 -5.59 -10.24
N GLU A 4 1.21 -5.08 -11.07
CA GLU A 4 2.64 -5.04 -10.75
C GLU A 4 2.94 -4.35 -9.41
N ILE A 5 2.16 -3.32 -9.07
CA ILE A 5 2.25 -2.63 -7.79
C ILE A 5 1.94 -3.54 -6.59
N ASP A 6 0.98 -4.47 -6.70
CA ASP A 6 0.61 -5.38 -5.61
C ASP A 6 1.78 -6.31 -5.29
N LEU A 7 2.42 -6.82 -6.35
CA LEU A 7 3.59 -7.68 -6.24
C LEU A 7 4.76 -6.91 -5.64
N ALA A 8 4.96 -5.66 -6.05
CA ALA A 8 6.00 -4.81 -5.50
C ALA A 8 5.78 -4.51 -4.00
N ILE A 9 4.54 -4.22 -3.60
CA ILE A 9 4.16 -4.00 -2.19
C ILE A 9 4.39 -5.29 -1.39
N PHE A 10 3.89 -6.43 -1.88
CA PHE A 10 4.05 -7.71 -1.22
C PHE A 10 5.53 -8.06 -1.03
N ALA A 11 6.34 -7.96 -2.09
CA ALA A 11 7.77 -8.23 -2.02
C ALA A 11 8.51 -7.29 -1.05
N THR A 12 8.15 -6.00 -1.05
CA THR A 12 8.72 -5.01 -0.13
C THR A 12 8.44 -5.37 1.32
N VAL A 13 7.19 -5.74 1.63
CA VAL A 13 6.78 -6.11 2.98
C VAL A 13 7.42 -7.43 3.39
N ASP A 14 7.35 -8.46 2.54
CA ASP A 14 7.90 -9.79 2.82
C ASP A 14 9.41 -9.76 3.08
N GLU A 15 10.17 -9.04 2.24
CA GLU A 15 11.62 -8.88 2.42
C GLU A 15 11.94 -8.13 3.71
N TYR A 16 11.22 -7.05 4.02
CA TYR A 16 11.44 -6.31 5.26
C TYR A 16 11.20 -7.16 6.50
N LEU A 17 10.10 -7.92 6.52
CA LEU A 17 9.76 -8.78 7.65
C LEU A 17 10.78 -9.91 7.81
N THR A 18 11.17 -10.55 6.71
CA THR A 18 12.22 -11.58 6.70
C THR A 18 13.55 -11.03 7.19
N ARG A 19 13.98 -9.86 6.70
CA ARG A 19 15.26 -9.25 7.05
C ARG A 19 15.34 -8.77 8.51
N THR A 20 14.23 -8.31 9.07
CA THR A 20 14.21 -7.70 10.41
C THR A 20 13.70 -8.66 11.50
N GLY A 21 13.14 -9.81 11.14
CA GLY A 21 12.48 -10.73 12.08
C GLY A 21 11.19 -10.15 12.67
N ARG A 22 10.70 -9.02 12.16
CA ARG A 22 9.46 -8.37 12.63
C ARG A 22 8.25 -9.03 12.00
N ASN A 23 7.07 -8.74 12.55
CA ASN A 23 5.80 -9.23 12.02
C ASN A 23 4.93 -8.09 11.42
N MET A 24 3.88 -8.48 10.67
CA MET A 24 2.97 -7.53 10.03
C MET A 24 2.29 -6.56 11.01
N ARG A 25 2.04 -6.97 12.26
CA ARG A 25 1.42 -6.08 13.26
C ARG A 25 2.37 -4.93 13.61
N GLN A 26 3.62 -5.23 13.90
CA GLN A 26 4.63 -4.21 14.20
C GLN A 26 4.84 -3.25 13.02
N LEU A 27 4.89 -3.76 11.79
CA LEU A 27 4.99 -2.89 10.62
C LEU A 27 3.75 -2.02 10.43
N SER A 28 2.55 -2.54 10.71
CA SER A 28 1.32 -1.74 10.64
C SER A 28 1.30 -0.60 11.66
N GLU A 29 1.86 -0.82 12.85
CA GLU A 29 2.02 0.21 13.90
C GLU A 29 2.98 1.32 13.44
N ASP A 30 4.14 0.98 12.88
CA ASP A 30 5.10 1.97 12.34
C ASP A 30 4.51 2.78 11.18
N MET A 31 3.71 2.13 10.35
CA MET A 31 2.98 2.74 9.24
C MET A 31 1.85 3.65 9.74
N GLY A 32 1.41 3.52 10.99
CA GLY A 32 0.25 4.23 11.54
C GLY A 32 -1.07 3.79 10.89
N ILE A 33 -1.15 2.54 10.41
CA ILE A 33 -2.32 1.99 9.72
C ILE A 33 -2.91 0.88 10.61
N ASN A 34 -4.24 0.83 10.72
CA ASN A 34 -4.89 -0.29 11.39
C ASN A 34 -4.45 -1.64 10.77
N TYR A 35 -4.08 -2.60 11.61
CA TYR A 35 -3.56 -3.90 11.15
C TYR A 35 -4.42 -4.59 10.09
N ASN A 36 -5.75 -4.59 10.24
CA ASN A 36 -6.64 -5.24 9.27
C ASN A 36 -6.64 -4.51 7.93
N SER A 37 -6.62 -3.18 7.95
CA SER A 37 -6.48 -2.36 6.75
C SER A 37 -5.13 -2.59 6.09
N PHE A 38 -4.04 -2.59 6.87
CA PHE A 38 -2.70 -2.87 6.37
C PHE A 38 -2.64 -4.24 5.69
N ARG A 39 -3.12 -5.29 6.37
CA ARG A 39 -3.16 -6.66 5.84
C ARG A 39 -3.94 -6.74 4.52
N ARG A 40 -5.08 -6.05 4.41
CA ARG A 40 -5.90 -6.03 3.19
C ARG A 40 -5.25 -5.23 2.06
N LYS A 41 -4.48 -4.19 2.38
CA LYS A 41 -3.72 -3.41 1.39
C LYS A 41 -2.52 -4.16 0.84
N VAL A 42 -1.85 -4.97 1.69
CA VAL A 42 -0.72 -5.83 1.29
C VAL A 42 -1.23 -7.05 0.51
N ASN A 43 -2.20 -7.78 1.07
CA ASN A 43 -2.79 -8.96 0.44
C ASN A 43 -4.11 -8.57 -0.21
N ARG A 44 -4.02 -7.80 -1.29
CA ARG A 44 -5.20 -7.24 -1.94
C ARG A 44 -6.09 -8.33 -2.53
N ASP A 45 -7.26 -8.50 -1.91
CA ASP A 45 -8.33 -9.32 -2.50
C ASP A 45 -8.99 -8.54 -3.63
N LYS A 46 -8.77 -9.01 -4.86
CA LYS A 46 -9.34 -8.43 -6.08
C LYS A 46 -10.82 -8.75 -6.27
N ALA A 47 -11.34 -9.75 -5.56
CA ALA A 47 -12.76 -10.08 -5.58
C ALA A 47 -13.58 -9.15 -4.68
N SER A 48 -12.91 -8.33 -3.85
CA SER A 48 -13.61 -7.35 -3.03
C SER A 48 -14.24 -6.26 -3.90
N PRO A 49 -15.52 -5.91 -3.68
CA PRO A 49 -16.16 -4.78 -4.37
C PRO A 49 -15.51 -3.43 -4.01
N HIS A 50 -14.75 -3.38 -2.92
CA HIS A 50 -14.05 -2.18 -2.44
C HIS A 50 -12.59 -2.53 -2.10
N PRO A 51 -11.73 -2.75 -3.11
CA PRO A 51 -10.33 -3.07 -2.87
C PRO A 51 -9.65 -1.92 -2.12
N GLN A 52 -8.87 -2.25 -1.09
CA GLN A 52 -8.12 -1.26 -0.32
C GLN A 52 -6.75 -1.06 -0.95
N HIS A 53 -6.39 0.19 -1.17
CA HIS A 53 -5.11 0.58 -1.73
C HIS A 53 -4.31 1.36 -0.71
N PHE A 54 -2.98 1.28 -0.82
CA PHE A 54 -2.14 2.27 -0.20
C PHE A 54 -2.37 3.63 -0.87
N THR A 55 -2.45 4.68 -0.07
CA THR A 55 -2.40 6.06 -0.58
C THR A 55 -0.98 6.43 -0.96
N PRO A 56 -0.76 7.49 -1.75
CA PRO A 56 0.60 7.96 -2.06
C PRO A 56 1.43 8.25 -0.80
N GLN A 57 0.81 8.84 0.24
CA GLN A 57 1.48 9.14 1.50
C GLN A 57 1.89 7.87 2.24
N GLU A 58 1.04 6.84 2.23
CA GLU A 58 1.37 5.56 2.85
C GLU A 58 2.47 4.83 2.06
N LEU A 59 2.48 4.89 0.72
CA LEU A 59 3.57 4.32 -0.09
C LEU A 59 4.92 5.00 0.21
N ILE A 60 4.93 6.34 0.33
CA ILE A 60 6.13 7.08 0.73
C ILE A 60 6.59 6.64 2.13
N ARG A 61 5.65 6.41 3.05
CA ARG A 61 5.98 5.94 4.40
C ARG A 61 6.54 4.52 4.40
N LEU A 62 6.00 3.64 3.57
CA LEU A 62 6.51 2.28 3.38
C LEU A 62 7.96 2.33 2.94
N ILE A 63 8.30 3.14 1.93
CA ILE A 63 9.69 3.33 1.45
C ILE A 63 10.59 3.82 2.58
N LYS A 64 10.14 4.82 3.35
CA LYS A 64 10.94 5.40 4.45
C LYS A 64 11.24 4.37 5.55
N ILE A 65 10.31 3.48 5.86
CA ILE A 65 10.47 2.47 6.91
C ILE A 65 11.30 1.29 6.40
N THR A 66 11.04 0.81 5.18
CA THR A 66 11.68 -0.40 4.66
C THR A 66 13.03 -0.13 4.01
N GLY A 67 13.25 1.08 3.51
CA GLY A 67 14.37 1.44 2.64
C GLY A 67 14.25 0.87 1.22
N ASP A 68 13.10 0.25 0.88
CA ASP A 68 12.90 -0.40 -0.41
C ASP A 68 12.27 0.57 -1.42
N CYS A 69 12.97 0.72 -2.56
CA CYS A 69 12.63 1.64 -3.63
C CYS A 69 11.75 1.02 -4.73
N ARG A 70 11.39 -0.27 -4.67
CA ARG A 70 10.61 -0.95 -5.72
C ARG A 70 9.28 -0.28 -6.02
N VAL A 71 8.61 0.21 -4.97
CA VAL A 71 7.30 0.85 -5.08
C VAL A 71 7.36 2.30 -5.61
N LEU A 72 8.55 2.93 -5.67
CA LEU A 72 8.71 4.33 -6.15
C LEU A 72 8.15 4.54 -7.56
N ARG A 73 8.39 3.59 -8.47
CA ARG A 73 7.96 3.70 -9.88
C ARG A 73 6.44 3.78 -10.06
N PHE A 74 5.67 3.40 -9.03
CA PHE A 74 4.21 3.36 -9.08
C PHE A 74 3.56 4.57 -8.39
N ILE A 75 4.33 5.40 -7.68
CA ILE A 75 3.76 6.53 -6.90
C ILE A 75 2.98 7.48 -7.80
N ASN A 76 3.50 7.81 -8.99
CA ASN A 76 2.83 8.75 -9.88
C ASN A 76 1.45 8.23 -10.32
N ALA A 77 1.39 6.96 -10.74
CA ALA A 77 0.13 6.33 -11.12
C ALA A 77 -0.88 6.27 -9.94
N GLU A 78 -0.39 6.08 -8.72
CA GLU A 78 -1.24 6.07 -7.53
C GLU A 78 -1.71 7.48 -7.12
N CYS A 79 -0.91 8.53 -7.37
CA CYS A 79 -1.35 9.91 -7.24
C CYS A 79 -2.50 10.22 -8.20
N ASP A 80 -2.37 9.87 -9.47
CA ASP A 80 -3.40 10.09 -10.50
C ASP A 80 -4.70 9.37 -10.15
N ARG A 81 -4.60 8.11 -9.69
CA ARG A 81 -5.74 7.32 -9.21
C ARG A 81 -6.41 7.97 -8.01
N HIS A 82 -5.62 8.42 -7.03
CA HIS A 82 -6.13 9.03 -5.81
C HIS A 82 -6.86 10.35 -6.11
N LEU A 83 -6.28 11.21 -6.94
CA LEU A 83 -6.90 12.46 -7.40
C LEU A 83 -8.23 12.19 -8.12
N SER A 84 -8.26 11.19 -9.01
CA SER A 84 -9.48 10.78 -9.72
C SER A 84 -10.59 10.31 -8.77
N GLN A 85 -10.23 9.61 -7.68
CA GLN A 85 -11.20 9.18 -6.66
C GLN A 85 -11.75 10.37 -5.86
N VAL A 86 -10.88 11.29 -5.45
CA VAL A 86 -11.28 12.50 -4.72
C VAL A 86 -12.21 13.37 -5.57
N ALA A 87 -11.91 13.54 -6.86
CA ALA A 87 -12.75 14.30 -7.78
C ALA A 87 -14.18 13.72 -7.89
N LYS A 88 -14.31 12.40 -8.04
CA LYS A 88 -15.62 11.73 -8.08
C LYS A 88 -16.43 11.89 -6.80
N ILE A 89 -15.78 11.93 -5.64
CA ILE A 89 -16.45 12.16 -4.36
C ILE A 89 -16.94 13.61 -4.29
N ALA A 90 -16.13 14.57 -4.75
CA ALA A 90 -16.49 15.98 -4.76
C ALA A 90 -17.67 16.28 -5.71
N GLU A 91 -17.76 15.59 -6.85
CA GLU A 91 -18.89 15.72 -7.79
C GLU A 91 -20.19 15.07 -7.29
N ALA A 92 -20.09 14.13 -6.35
CA ALA A 92 -21.22 13.39 -5.80
C ALA A 92 -21.78 14.00 -4.49
N ALA A 93 -21.16 15.07 -3.99
CA ALA A 93 -21.53 15.80 -2.77
C ALA A 93 -22.26 17.11 -3.09
#